data_AF-A0A7X5N4Y5-F1
#
_entry.id   AF-A0A7X5N4Y5-F1
#
_cell.length_a   1.000
_cell.length_b   1.000
_cell.length_c   1.000
_cell.angle_alpha   90.00
_cell.angle_beta   90.00
_cell.angle_gamma   90.00
#
_symmetry.space_group_name_H-M   'P 1'
#
loop_
_entity.id
_entity.type
_entity.pdbx_description
1 polymer ?
#
loop_
_entity_poly.entity_id
_entity_poly.type
_entity_poly.pdbx_seq_one_letter_code
_entity_poly.pdbx_strand_id
1 'polypeptide(L)'
;NRQSVDVDFFNLCDPDHLVQGDPQRLVQVMINLLSNARDASPPGAPIRVRSEAQGQTVTLSVEDEGSGIPKAIVSRLFEPFFTTKDPGKGTGLGLALVYSIV
;
A
#
# COMPACT_ATOMS: atom_id res chain seq x y z
N ASN A 1 5.48 21.20 -2.60
CA ASN A 1 6.90 20.80 -2.69
C ASN A 1 7.17 19.56 -1.84
N ARG A 2 6.75 18.38 -2.30
CA ARG A 2 7.22 17.10 -1.75
C ARG A 2 8.45 16.75 -2.58
N GLN A 3 9.62 16.62 -1.95
CA GLN A 3 10.73 15.91 -2.58
C GLN A 3 10.21 14.48 -2.78
N SER A 4 9.88 14.13 -4.02
CA SER A 4 9.58 12.75 -4.36
C SER A 4 10.85 11.97 -4.13
N VAL A 5 10.83 11.09 -3.13
CA VAL A 5 11.79 10.00 -3.06
C VAL A 5 11.65 9.26 -4.38
N ASP A 6 12.72 9.26 -5.19
CA ASP A 6 12.76 8.47 -6.42
C ASP A 6 12.64 7.02 -5.98
N VAL A 7 11.56 6.35 -6.34
CA VAL A 7 11.37 4.92 -6.14
C VAL A 7 10.88 4.34 -7.45
N ASP A 8 11.28 3.12 -7.75
CA ASP A 8 10.90 2.46 -8.99
C ASP A 8 9.71 1.54 -8.73
N PHE A 9 8.61 1.79 -9.44
CA PHE A 9 7.42 0.94 -9.35
C PHE A 9 7.47 -0.16 -10.41
N PHE A 10 7.35 -1.41 -9.96
CA PHE A 10 7.29 -2.59 -10.83
C PHE A 10 5.91 -3.22 -10.75
N ASN A 11 5.16 -3.16 -11.85
CA ASN A 11 3.94 -3.92 -12.02
C ASN A 11 4.27 -5.32 -12.53
N LEU A 12 4.12 -6.31 -11.65
CA LEU A 12 4.33 -7.74 -11.92
C LEU A 12 2.99 -8.49 -11.87
N CYS A 13 1.87 -7.77 -11.98
CA CYS A 13 0.55 -8.38 -12.04
C CYS A 13 0.33 -9.04 -13.41
N ASP A 14 -0.29 -10.20 -13.38
CA ASP A 14 -0.82 -10.82 -14.59
C ASP A 14 -2.04 -10.02 -15.08
N PRO A 15 -2.06 -9.55 -16.35
CA PRO A 15 -3.18 -8.82 -16.91
C PRO A 15 -4.47 -9.65 -17.03
N ASP A 16 -4.39 -10.97 -16.98
CA ASP A 16 -5.54 -11.88 -17.03
C ASP A 16 -6.16 -12.10 -15.64
N HIS A 17 -5.54 -11.61 -14.57
CA HIS A 17 -6.12 -11.63 -13.23
C HIS A 17 -7.21 -10.55 -13.09
N LEU A 18 -8.46 -11.00 -13.23
CA LEU A 18 -9.64 -10.13 -13.16
C LEU A 18 -10.43 -10.32 -11.86
N VAL A 19 -10.93 -9.22 -11.31
CA VAL A 19 -11.82 -9.20 -10.14
C VAL A 19 -13.04 -8.33 -10.41
N GLN A 20 -14.17 -8.66 -9.80
CA GLN A 20 -15.36 -7.79 -9.80
C GLN A 20 -15.29 -6.83 -8.60
N GLY A 21 -15.52 -5.54 -8.83
CA GLY A 21 -15.51 -4.54 -7.76
C GLY A 21 -15.74 -3.13 -8.27
N ASP A 22 -15.75 -2.17 -7.34
CA ASP A 22 -15.80 -0.74 -7.65
C ASP A 22 -14.40 -0.24 -8.06
N PRO A 23 -14.17 0.16 -9.32
CA PRO A 23 -12.86 0.58 -9.80
C PRO A 23 -12.30 1.79 -9.03
N GLN A 24 -13.15 2.72 -8.59
CA GLN A 24 -12.71 3.92 -7.88
C GLN A 24 -12.22 3.57 -6.48
N ARG A 25 -12.92 2.66 -5.79
CA ARG A 25 -12.49 2.17 -4.47
C ARG A 25 -11.18 1.39 -4.57
N LEU A 26 -11.02 0.54 -5.59
CA LEU A 26 -9.78 -0.21 -5.81
C LEU A 26 -8.60 0.72 -6.13
N VAL A 27 -8.80 1.77 -6.93
CA VAL A 27 -7.78 2.81 -7.15
C VAL A 27 -7.38 3.48 -5.83
N GLN A 28 -8.34 3.78 -4.95
CA GLN A 28 -8.06 4.37 -3.65
C GLN A 28 -7.23 3.44 -2.75
N VAL A 29 -7.51 2.13 -2.78
CA VAL A 29 -6.70 1.11 -2.09
C VAL A 29 -5.26 1.16 -2.61
N MET A 30 -5.07 1.12 -3.93
CA MET A 30 -3.74 1.13 -4.53
C MET A 30 -2.96 2.41 -4.20
N ILE A 31 -3.59 3.59 -4.26
CA ILE A 31 -2.95 4.86 -3.89
C ILE A 31 -2.47 4.84 -2.43
N ASN A 32 -3.28 4.31 -1.52
CA ASN A 32 -2.94 4.26 -0.10
C ASN A 32 -1.77 3.30 0.17
N LEU A 33 -1.81 2.09 -0.40
CA LEU A 33 -0.74 1.10 -0.25
C LEU A 33 0.57 1.60 -0.89
N LEU A 34 0.53 2.06 -2.14
CA LEU A 34 1.71 2.53 -2.87
C LEU A 34 2.31 3.79 -2.25
N SER A 35 1.49 4.72 -1.76
CA SER A 35 2.01 5.90 -1.06
C SER A 35 2.66 5.54 0.27
N ASN A 36 2.12 4.55 0.99
CA ASN A 36 2.75 4.09 2.23
C ASN A 36 4.08 3.39 1.96
N ALA A 37 4.13 2.50 0.95
CA ALA A 37 5.36 1.86 0.48
C ALA A 37 6.43 2.88 0.09
N ARG A 38 6.08 3.87 -0.76
CA ARG A 38 7.01 4.95 -1.15
C ARG A 38 7.56 5.72 0.06
N ASP A 39 6.69 6.09 0.98
CA ASP A 39 7.10 6.89 2.13
C ASP A 39 7.96 6.10 3.12
N ALA A 40 7.88 4.77 3.12
CA ALA A 40 8.69 3.88 3.96
C ALA A 40 10.02 3.47 3.29
N SER A 41 10.05 3.42 1.97
CA SER A 41 11.20 3.01 1.16
C SER A 41 12.33 4.05 1.11
N PRO A 42 13.60 3.60 1.06
CA PRO A 42 14.72 4.49 0.74
C PRO A 42 14.71 4.92 -0.74
N PRO A 43 15.41 6.01 -1.10
CA PRO A 43 15.58 6.41 -2.50
C PRO A 43 16.21 5.31 -3.36
N GLY A 44 15.70 5.13 -4.57
CA GLY A 44 16.09 4.11 -5.53
C GLY A 44 15.56 2.70 -5.21
N ALA A 45 14.83 2.51 -4.11
CA ALA A 45 14.30 1.20 -3.76
C ALA A 45 13.13 0.81 -4.68
N PRO A 46 13.06 -0.47 -5.06
CA PRO A 46 11.94 -1.00 -5.84
C PRO A 46 10.70 -1.19 -4.97
N ILE A 47 9.54 -0.83 -5.52
CA ILE A 47 8.22 -1.18 -4.98
C ILE A 47 7.57 -2.13 -5.97
N ARG A 48 7.25 -3.34 -5.53
CA ARG A 48 6.75 -4.40 -6.41
C ARG A 48 5.28 -4.66 -6.13
N VAL A 49 4.47 -4.67 -7.18
CA VAL A 49 3.07 -5.05 -7.13
C VAL A 49 2.92 -6.38 -7.85
N ARG A 50 2.44 -7.41 -7.15
CA ARG A 50 2.25 -8.76 -7.70
C ARG A 50 0.79 -9.17 -7.56
N SER A 51 0.30 -9.96 -8.50
CA SER A 51 -0.99 -10.62 -8.37
C SER A 51 -0.83 -12.14 -8.50
N GLU A 52 -1.56 -12.88 -7.66
CA GLU A 52 -1.60 -14.34 -7.68
C GLU A 52 -3.06 -14.79 -7.66
N ALA A 53 -3.48 -15.54 -8.68
CA ALA A 53 -4.79 -16.16 -8.70
C ALA A 53 -4.77 -17.51 -7.97
N GLN A 54 -5.69 -17.68 -7.01
CA GLN A 54 -5.93 -18.94 -6.33
C GLN A 54 -7.43 -19.22 -6.31
N GLY A 55 -7.85 -20.19 -7.13
CA GLY A 55 -9.26 -20.54 -7.29
C GLY A 55 -10.08 -19.36 -7.80
N GLN A 56 -11.01 -18.87 -6.98
CA GLN A 56 -11.90 -17.74 -7.29
C GLN A 56 -11.41 -16.40 -6.70
N THR A 57 -10.18 -16.36 -6.21
CA THR A 57 -9.62 -15.18 -5.54
C THR A 57 -8.34 -14.74 -6.23
N VAL A 58 -8.13 -13.43 -6.32
CA VAL A 58 -6.85 -12.83 -6.72
C VAL A 58 -6.27 -12.14 -5.50
N THR A 59 -5.08 -12.57 -5.09
CA THR A 59 -4.31 -11.90 -4.05
C THR A 59 -3.42 -10.86 -4.71
N LEU A 60 -3.48 -9.62 -4.22
CA LEU A 60 -2.66 -8.52 -4.71
C LEU A 60 -1.70 -8.10 -3.59
N SER A 61 -0.40 -8.19 -3.86
CA SER A 61 0.66 -7.92 -2.89
C SER A 61 1.44 -6.67 -3.29
N VAL A 62 1.62 -5.75 -2.35
CA VAL A 62 2.50 -4.58 -2.49
C VAL A 62 3.68 -4.79 -1.55
N GLU A 63 4.87 -4.88 -2.11
CA GLU A 63 6.13 -5.12 -1.39
C GLU A 63 7.04 -3.89 -1.53
N ASP A 64 7.59 -3.47 -0.40
CA ASP A 64 8.58 -2.39 -0.29
C ASP A 64 9.83 -2.86 0.46
N GLU A 65 10.93 -2.11 0.34
CA GLU A 65 12.21 -2.40 1.00
C GLU A 65 12.51 -1.34 2.09
N GLY A 66 11.46 -0.87 2.77
CA GLY A 66 11.53 0.09 3.86
C GLY A 66 12.02 -0.49 5.18
N SER A 67 11.90 0.30 6.23
CA SER A 67 12.33 -0.07 7.60
C SER A 67 11.45 -1.15 8.27
N GLY A 68 10.37 -1.55 7.61
CA GLY A 68 9.39 -2.49 8.14
C GLY A 68 8.52 -1.90 9.27
N ILE A 69 7.70 -2.76 9.86
CA ILE A 69 6.75 -2.36 10.90
C ILE A 69 7.16 -2.97 12.25
N PRO A 70 7.39 -2.16 13.29
CA PRO A 70 7.64 -2.67 14.63
C PRO A 70 6.47 -3.51 15.15
N LYS A 71 6.75 -4.69 15.71
CA LYS A 71 5.71 -5.62 16.22
C LYS A 71 4.71 -4.98 17.18
N ALA A 72 5.17 -4.02 17.99
CA ALA A 72 4.35 -3.32 18.98
C ALA A 72 3.20 -2.49 18.37
N ILE A 73 3.28 -2.13 17.09
CA ILE A 73 2.27 -1.28 16.44
C ILE A 73 1.43 -2.02 15.39
N VAL A 74 1.70 -3.30 15.12
CA VAL A 74 1.04 -4.08 14.07
C VAL A 74 -0.48 -4.16 14.29
N SER A 75 -0.92 -4.38 15.53
CA SER A 75 -2.35 -4.47 15.87
C SER A 75 -3.12 -3.16 15.66
N ARG A 76 -2.40 -2.03 15.58
CA ARG A 76 -2.96 -0.68 15.50
C ARG A 76 -2.92 -0.08 14.11
N LEU A 77 -2.30 -0.77 13.13
CA LEU A 77 -2.11 -0.25 11.76
C LEU A 77 -3.41 0.15 11.07
N PHE A 78 -4.50 -0.54 11.40
CA PHE A 78 -5.82 -0.32 10.82
C PHE A 78 -6.71 0.59 11.68
N GLU A 79 -6.22 1.08 12.82
CA GLU A 79 -6.94 2.08 13.61
C GLU A 79 -7.00 3.42 12.85
N PRO A 80 -8.18 4.02 12.69
CA PRO A 80 -8.29 5.35 12.09
C PRO A 80 -7.40 6.37 12.80
N PHE A 81 -6.73 7.22 12.02
CA PHE A 81 -5.82 8.28 12.48
C PHE A 81 -4.51 7.79 13.12
N PHE A 82 -4.28 6.48 13.23
CA PHE A 82 -3.00 5.97 13.68
C PHE A 82 -1.92 6.22 12.62
N THR A 83 -0.82 6.87 13.02
CA THR A 83 0.33 7.10 12.16
C THR A 83 1.61 7.25 12.97
N THR A 84 2.72 6.79 12.42
CA THR A 84 4.07 7.02 12.94
C THR A 84 4.78 8.18 12.26
N LYS A 85 4.14 8.84 11.29
CA LYS A 85 4.68 9.98 10.55
C LYS A 85 4.59 11.25 11.39
N ASP A 86 5.47 12.20 11.13
CA ASP A 86 5.45 13.51 11.79
C ASP A 86 4.09 14.24 11.61
N PRO A 87 3.71 15.12 12.55
CA PRO A 87 2.49 15.91 12.44
C PRO A 87 2.35 16.60 11.09
N GLY A 88 1.20 16.40 10.43
CA GLY A 88 0.90 16.96 9.11
C GLY A 88 1.52 16.22 7.92
N LYS A 89 2.31 15.14 8.14
CA LYS A 89 2.87 14.31 7.07
C LYS A 89 2.03 13.08 6.73
N GLY A 90 1.08 12.71 7.57
CA GLY A 90 0.14 11.62 7.34
C GLY A 90 -1.20 11.87 8.03
N THR A 91 -2.29 11.45 7.40
CA THR A 91 -3.64 11.51 8.00
C THR A 91 -3.91 10.34 8.94
N GLY A 92 -3.11 9.27 8.87
CA GLY A 92 -3.37 8.01 9.56
C GLY A 92 -4.62 7.27 9.07
N LEU A 93 -5.21 7.67 7.93
CA LEU A 93 -6.41 7.04 7.40
C LEU A 93 -6.13 5.97 6.33
N GLY A 94 -4.91 5.93 5.78
CA GLY A 94 -4.61 5.12 4.59
C GLY A 94 -4.98 3.65 4.72
N LEU A 95 -4.42 2.95 5.73
CA LEU A 95 -4.67 1.52 5.94
C LEU A 95 -6.07 1.23 6.50
N ALA A 96 -6.61 2.11 7.35
CA ALA A 96 -7.99 1.99 7.82
C ALA A 96 -9.00 2.04 6.65
N LEU A 97 -8.77 2.91 5.66
CA LEU A 97 -9.59 2.98 4.44
C LEU A 97 -9.45 1.72 3.58
N VAL A 98 -8.23 1.19 3.41
CA VAL A 98 -8.00 -0.07 2.70
C VAL A 98 -8.83 -1.18 3.34
N TYR A 99 -8.76 -1.33 4.66
CA TYR A 99 -9.51 -2.34 5.39
C TYR A 99 -11.04 -2.18 5.29
N SER A 100 -11.54 -0.97 5.07
CA SER A 100 -12.99 -0.73 4.90
C SER A 100 -13.54 -1.05 3.51
N ILE A 101 -12.66 -1.21 2.52
CA ILE A 101 -13.03 -1.45 1.12
C ILE A 101 -13.06 -2.94 0.78
N VAL A 102 -12.17 -3.73 1.37
CA VAL A 102 -11.95 -5.16 1.06
C VAL A 102 -12.67 -6.05 2.06
#